data_AF-A0A8B6EXH5-F1
#
_entry.id   AF-A0A8B6EXH5-F1
#
_cell.length_a   1.000
_cell.length_b   1.000
_cell.length_c   1.000
_cell.angle_alpha   90.00
_cell.angle_beta   90.00
_cell.angle_gamma   90.00
#
_symmetry.space_group_name_H-M   'P 1'
#
loop_
_entity.id
_entity.type
_entity.pdbx_description
1 polymer ?
#
loop_
_entity_poly.entity_id
_entity_poly.type
_entity_poly.pdbx_seq_one_letter_code
_entity_poly.pdbx_strand_id
1 'polypeptide(L)'
;MCSLFSWNGFLMSDNKSLFKEGLGTLVSRIKTTSGSTQISRQDLIKTSFQYIKNFADMVPNIATAVSVVKLLTVLADKSDSRDLHGQIPNICEEFLKREWMSADGQKEKGVRYNENLQIIIRAFMVYSDDPLSAAETIATKGMPELLETDKNGCSATFPTLNRSSFSTFYRVMFNQLIDCIKTMAPAKQTDSREVKIDKLLQWNQAVRILHIHINLIKAFDGRGNVTSALKCGRQFIEIFLRQGMPLLDTMFRTNREDVQGLLKNLQISTRYLHHMCGHSKIMKDVCLTNLVPLMKKCLEAFVYRVKAMLTMNKCLEAFWLGNLKNRDLQGEEILSQTSATSDQGSDDEAPEEDQEESDVEMDNQSEAGDQTNQDGDDSDGQSCSETF
;
A
#
# COMPACT_ATOMS: atom_id res chain seq x y z
N MET A 1 19.97 -1.37 26.39
CA MET A 1 19.48 -2.75 26.18
C MET A 1 19.43 -3.14 24.70
N CYS A 2 18.72 -2.42 23.82
CA CYS A 2 18.70 -2.71 22.37
C CYS A 2 20.09 -2.96 21.79
N SER A 3 21.01 -2.00 21.89
CA SER A 3 22.37 -2.11 21.33
C SER A 3 23.19 -3.27 21.88
N LEU A 4 22.95 -3.65 23.14
CA LEU A 4 23.62 -4.80 23.77
C LEU A 4 23.10 -6.08 23.13
N PHE A 5 21.78 -6.32 23.19
CA PHE A 5 21.20 -7.56 22.68
C PHE A 5 21.26 -7.67 21.16
N SER A 6 21.40 -6.56 20.42
CA SER A 6 21.63 -6.57 18.97
C SER A 6 23.10 -6.77 18.57
N TRP A 7 24.01 -6.97 19.52
CA TRP A 7 25.42 -7.18 19.20
C TRP A 7 25.63 -8.51 18.45
N ASN A 8 26.19 -8.42 17.24
CA ASN A 8 26.48 -9.58 16.38
C ASN A 8 27.56 -10.49 16.97
N GLY A 9 28.41 -9.99 17.87
CA GLY A 9 29.41 -10.83 18.55
C GLY A 9 28.80 -11.99 19.34
N PHE A 10 27.53 -11.88 19.76
CA PHE A 10 26.79 -12.98 20.40
C PHE A 10 26.47 -14.17 19.47
N LEU A 11 26.71 -14.06 18.17
CA LEU A 11 26.62 -15.18 17.23
C LEU A 11 27.85 -16.10 17.32
N MET A 12 28.99 -15.57 17.74
CA MET A 12 30.24 -16.32 17.91
C MET A 12 30.10 -17.32 19.07
N SER A 13 30.66 -18.51 18.93
CA SER A 13 30.66 -19.58 19.95
C SER A 13 31.10 -19.06 21.32
N ASP A 14 32.11 -18.21 21.32
CA ASP A 14 32.85 -17.78 22.50
C ASP A 14 32.03 -16.83 23.38
N ASN A 15 31.06 -16.13 22.79
CA ASN A 15 30.23 -15.14 23.46
C ASN A 15 28.81 -15.66 23.80
N LYS A 16 28.51 -16.93 23.50
CA LYS A 16 27.20 -17.53 23.80
C LYS A 16 26.91 -17.58 25.31
N SER A 17 27.95 -17.76 26.13
CA SER A 17 27.86 -17.74 27.59
C SER A 17 27.44 -16.36 28.10
N LEU A 18 28.07 -15.29 27.60
CA LEU A 18 27.75 -13.90 27.95
C LEU A 18 26.32 -13.50 27.56
N PHE A 19 25.85 -13.97 26.40
CA PHE A 19 24.45 -13.77 26.00
C PHE A 19 23.48 -14.47 26.97
N LYS A 20 23.80 -15.71 27.38
CA LYS A 20 23.01 -16.47 28.36
C LYS A 20 22.97 -15.78 29.72
N GLU A 21 24.09 -15.23 30.17
CA GLU A 21 24.20 -14.47 31.42
C GLU A 21 23.34 -13.20 31.38
N GLY A 22 23.42 -12.41 30.30
CA GLY A 22 22.62 -11.20 30.13
C GLY A 22 21.11 -11.48 30.12
N LEU A 23 20.67 -12.56 29.47
CA LEU A 23 19.27 -13.02 29.55
C LEU A 23 18.93 -13.51 30.96
N GLY A 24 19.85 -14.21 31.63
CA GLY A 24 19.69 -14.65 33.02
C GLY A 24 19.39 -13.51 33.97
N THR A 25 20.07 -12.35 33.80
CA THR A 25 19.80 -11.14 34.59
C THR A 25 18.40 -10.56 34.36
N LEU A 26 17.85 -10.68 33.16
CA LEU A 26 16.46 -10.26 32.89
C LEU A 26 15.46 -11.23 33.52
N VAL A 27 15.71 -12.54 33.35
CA VAL A 27 14.82 -13.59 33.88
C VAL A 27 14.78 -13.60 35.41
N SER A 28 15.89 -13.30 36.07
CA SER A 28 15.95 -13.22 37.54
C SER A 28 15.05 -12.12 38.12
N ARG A 29 14.58 -11.17 37.31
CA ARG A 29 13.61 -10.14 37.71
C ARG A 29 12.16 -10.63 37.70
N ILE A 30 11.85 -11.70 36.96
CA ILE A 30 10.50 -12.31 36.93
C ILE A 30 10.41 -13.49 37.89
N LYS A 31 11.39 -14.41 37.79
CA LYS A 31 11.42 -15.63 38.59
C LYS A 31 12.60 -15.55 39.54
N THR A 32 12.32 -15.44 40.84
CA THR A 32 13.29 -15.76 41.90
C THR A 32 13.60 -17.25 41.82
N THR A 33 14.53 -17.64 40.94
CA THR A 33 14.83 -19.06 40.76
C THR A 33 15.81 -19.50 41.84
N SER A 34 15.26 -19.79 43.01
CA SER A 34 15.81 -20.79 43.93
C SER A 34 15.68 -22.15 43.23
N GLY A 35 16.75 -22.65 42.60
CA GLY A 35 16.74 -24.00 42.02
C GLY A 35 17.69 -24.17 40.84
N SER A 36 18.68 -25.05 41.00
CA SER A 36 19.82 -25.32 40.13
C SER A 36 19.48 -26.08 38.83
N THR A 37 18.43 -25.69 38.10
CA THR A 37 18.10 -26.31 36.81
C THR A 37 18.63 -25.45 35.67
N GLN A 38 19.49 -26.02 34.82
CA GLN A 38 20.01 -25.35 33.63
C GLN A 38 18.85 -24.88 32.73
N ILE A 39 18.45 -23.61 32.83
CA ILE A 39 17.43 -23.03 31.95
C ILE A 39 18.00 -23.01 30.53
N SER A 40 17.22 -23.51 29.57
CA SER A 40 17.62 -23.54 28.17
C SER A 40 17.74 -22.12 27.61
N ARG A 41 18.56 -21.92 26.57
CA ARG A 41 18.67 -20.62 25.89
C ARG A 41 17.32 -20.15 25.36
N GLN A 42 16.52 -21.06 24.81
CA GLN A 42 15.20 -20.73 24.26
C GLN A 42 14.23 -20.29 25.36
N ASP A 43 14.24 -20.94 26.53
CA ASP A 43 13.39 -20.54 27.65
C ASP A 43 13.81 -19.20 28.25
N LEU A 44 15.11 -18.92 28.29
CA LEU A 44 15.64 -17.61 28.69
C LEU A 44 15.19 -16.50 27.75
N ILE A 45 15.23 -16.74 26.43
CA ILE A 45 14.74 -15.79 25.42
C ILE A 45 13.24 -15.56 25.58
N LYS A 46 12.44 -16.64 25.65
CA LYS A 46 10.97 -16.54 25.82
C LYS A 46 10.60 -15.77 27.09
N THR A 47 11.24 -16.08 28.21
CA THR A 47 10.97 -15.41 29.49
C THR A 47 11.41 -13.94 29.46
N SER A 48 12.56 -13.64 28.84
CA SER A 48 13.02 -12.25 28.65
C SER A 48 12.10 -11.47 27.71
N PHE A 49 11.60 -12.10 26.65
CA PHE A 49 10.63 -11.51 25.74
C PHE A 49 9.35 -11.13 26.49
N GLN A 50 8.81 -12.05 27.30
CA GLN A 50 7.62 -11.76 28.13
C GLN A 50 7.89 -10.66 29.16
N TYR A 51 9.08 -10.63 29.77
CA TYR A 51 9.47 -9.53 30.66
C TYR A 51 9.34 -8.17 29.99
N ILE A 52 9.91 -8.04 28.79
CA ILE A 52 9.96 -6.79 28.05
C ILE A 52 8.57 -6.42 27.53
N LYS A 53 7.80 -7.41 27.07
CA LYS A 53 6.41 -7.23 26.63
C LYS A 53 5.54 -6.60 27.72
N ASN A 54 5.73 -6.98 28.98
CA ASN A 54 4.96 -6.42 30.11
C ASN A 54 5.15 -4.89 30.30
N PHE A 55 6.17 -4.29 29.69
CA PHE A 55 6.37 -2.84 29.73
C PHE A 55 5.65 -2.09 28.60
N ALA A 56 5.05 -2.78 27.62
CA ALA A 56 4.42 -2.16 26.46
C ALA A 56 3.36 -1.11 26.85
N ASP A 57 2.51 -1.43 27.82
CA ASP A 57 1.44 -0.52 28.28
C ASP A 57 2.00 0.73 28.98
N MET A 58 3.13 0.59 29.66
CA MET A 58 3.75 1.66 30.47
C MET A 58 4.67 2.58 29.66
N VAL A 59 4.78 2.38 28.35
CA VAL A 59 5.64 3.20 27.50
C VAL A 59 5.12 4.65 27.44
N PRO A 60 5.95 5.67 27.73
CA PRO A 60 5.49 7.05 27.82
C PRO A 60 5.46 7.79 26.47
N ASN A 61 6.30 7.41 25.51
CA ASN A 61 6.45 8.10 24.23
C ASN A 61 6.79 7.13 23.09
N ILE A 62 6.58 7.56 21.86
CA ILE A 62 6.73 6.68 20.68
C ILE A 62 8.18 6.20 20.49
N ALA A 63 9.17 7.00 20.87
CA ALA A 63 10.59 6.62 20.75
C ALA A 63 10.94 5.44 21.65
N THR A 64 10.35 5.40 22.85
CA THR A 64 10.48 4.28 23.79
C THR A 64 9.69 3.07 23.28
N ALA A 65 8.53 3.29 22.66
CA ALA A 65 7.74 2.22 22.02
C ALA A 65 8.55 1.50 20.94
N VAL A 66 9.20 2.27 20.05
CA VAL A 66 10.11 1.76 19.04
C VAL A 66 11.26 0.98 19.65
N SER A 67 11.80 1.43 20.77
CA SER A 67 12.88 0.72 21.47
C SER A 67 12.41 -0.63 22.02
N VAL A 68 11.17 -0.72 22.53
CA VAL A 68 10.55 -1.98 22.95
C VAL A 68 10.37 -2.91 21.74
N VAL A 69 9.77 -2.44 20.64
CA VAL A 69 9.56 -3.23 19.42
C VAL A 69 10.89 -3.76 18.87
N LYS A 70 11.92 -2.92 18.78
CA LYS A 70 13.26 -3.32 18.32
C LYS A 70 13.88 -4.39 19.23
N LEU A 71 13.74 -4.25 20.55
CA LEU A 71 14.29 -5.22 21.49
C LEU A 71 13.56 -6.57 21.38
N LEU A 72 12.23 -6.56 21.31
CA LEU A 72 11.41 -7.76 21.12
C LEU A 72 11.75 -8.46 19.80
N THR A 73 11.90 -7.69 18.72
CA THR A 73 12.35 -8.17 17.40
C THR A 73 13.70 -8.89 17.52
N VAL A 74 14.70 -8.25 18.12
CA VAL A 74 16.04 -8.83 18.28
C VAL A 74 16.02 -10.12 19.10
N LEU A 75 15.15 -10.21 20.12
CA LEU A 75 14.99 -11.43 20.91
C LEU A 75 14.29 -12.53 20.10
N ALA A 76 13.26 -12.19 19.32
CA ALA A 76 12.55 -13.12 18.47
C ALA A 76 13.45 -13.66 17.34
N ASP A 77 14.28 -12.82 16.71
CA ASP A 77 15.26 -13.21 15.69
C ASP A 77 16.34 -14.17 16.20
N LYS A 78 16.66 -14.06 17.50
CA LYS A 78 17.61 -14.96 18.18
C LYS A 78 16.94 -16.22 18.72
N SER A 79 15.62 -16.28 18.67
CA SER A 79 14.84 -17.47 19.00
C SER A 79 14.66 -18.33 17.76
N ASP A 80 14.48 -19.64 17.96
CA ASP A 80 14.13 -20.54 16.85
C ASP A 80 12.59 -20.62 16.66
N SER A 81 11.84 -19.70 17.29
CA SER A 81 10.39 -19.81 17.52
C SER A 81 9.61 -18.73 16.79
N ARG A 82 8.92 -19.10 15.70
CA ARG A 82 8.00 -18.19 14.96
C ARG A 82 6.88 -17.60 15.84
N ASP A 83 6.53 -18.30 16.93
CA ASP A 83 5.55 -17.82 17.91
C ASP A 83 5.91 -16.44 18.53
N LEU A 84 7.21 -16.14 18.71
CA LEU A 84 7.61 -14.84 19.26
C LEU A 84 7.44 -13.72 18.24
N HIS A 85 7.70 -13.99 16.95
CA HIS A 85 7.43 -13.04 15.87
C HIS A 85 5.93 -12.75 15.77
N GLY A 86 5.07 -13.76 15.86
CA GLY A 86 3.61 -13.60 15.81
C GLY A 86 3.01 -12.76 16.95
N GLN A 87 3.74 -12.51 18.04
CA GLN A 87 3.29 -11.62 19.12
C GLN A 87 3.62 -10.13 18.89
N ILE A 88 4.59 -9.82 18.00
CA ILE A 88 5.03 -8.45 17.73
C ILE A 88 3.94 -7.60 17.05
N PRO A 89 3.16 -8.11 16.06
CA PRO A 89 2.10 -7.35 15.43
C PRO A 89 1.07 -6.81 16.42
N ASN A 90 0.64 -7.61 17.40
CA ASN A 90 -0.36 -7.18 18.38
C ASN A 90 0.12 -5.97 19.18
N ILE A 91 1.40 -5.98 19.61
CA ILE A 91 2.02 -4.86 20.33
C ILE A 91 2.14 -3.63 19.42
N CYS A 92 2.52 -3.83 18.16
CA CYS A 92 2.58 -2.74 17.20
C CYS A 92 1.19 -2.16 16.92
N GLU A 93 0.16 -2.99 16.84
CA GLU A 93 -1.23 -2.58 16.65
C GLU A 93 -1.72 -1.76 17.84
N GLU A 94 -1.46 -2.19 19.08
CA GLU A 94 -1.74 -1.42 20.30
C GLU A 94 -1.05 -0.05 20.26
N PHE A 95 0.21 0.01 19.80
CA PHE A 95 0.93 1.28 19.63
C PHE A 95 0.39 2.17 18.52
N LEU A 96 -0.17 1.60 17.44
CA LEU A 96 -0.84 2.35 16.38
C LEU A 96 -2.24 2.85 16.82
N LYS A 97 -2.86 2.16 17.76
CA LYS A 97 -4.15 2.49 18.38
C LYS A 97 -4.05 3.51 19.52
N ARG A 98 -2.84 3.82 19.97
CA ARG A 98 -2.57 4.71 21.11
C ARG A 98 -2.34 6.15 20.68
N GLU A 99 -2.85 7.10 21.46
CA GLU A 99 -2.47 8.50 21.36
C GLU A 99 -1.14 8.77 22.11
N TRP A 100 -0.18 9.35 21.40
CA TRP A 100 1.14 9.67 21.94
C TRP A 100 1.23 11.13 22.34
N MET A 101 1.64 11.39 23.58
CA MET A 101 1.72 12.73 24.16
C MET A 101 3.17 13.09 24.48
N SER A 102 3.55 14.31 24.13
CA SER A 102 4.84 14.90 24.47
C SER A 102 4.85 15.39 25.91
N ALA A 103 6.04 15.75 26.43
CA ALA A 103 6.23 16.19 27.82
C ALA A 103 5.48 17.49 28.17
N ASP A 104 5.11 18.27 27.16
CA ASP A 104 4.29 19.49 27.23
C ASP A 104 2.77 19.20 27.22
N GLY A 105 2.36 17.93 27.19
CA GLY A 105 0.95 17.53 27.15
C GLY A 105 0.30 17.74 25.78
N GLN A 106 1.08 17.98 24.73
CA GLN A 106 0.58 18.07 23.35
C GLN A 106 0.75 16.73 22.62
N LYS A 107 -0.07 16.47 21.60
CA LYS A 107 0.10 15.28 20.75
C LYS A 107 1.48 15.31 20.08
N GLU A 108 2.20 14.19 20.14
CA GLU A 108 3.50 14.05 19.47
C GLU A 108 3.32 14.23 17.95
N LYS A 109 4.21 15.01 17.33
CA LYS A 109 4.17 15.33 15.91
C LYS A 109 5.56 15.64 15.35
N GLY A 110 5.65 15.74 14.04
CA GLY A 110 6.88 16.14 13.33
C GLY A 110 7.71 14.97 12.81
N VAL A 111 8.89 15.30 12.27
CA VAL A 111 9.72 14.35 11.49
C VAL A 111 10.13 13.14 12.31
N ARG A 112 10.64 13.34 13.53
CA ARG A 112 11.09 12.25 14.40
C ARG A 112 9.96 11.33 14.86
N TYR A 113 8.78 11.88 15.11
CA TYR A 113 7.57 11.10 15.37
C TYR A 113 7.24 10.21 14.17
N ASN A 114 7.23 10.79 12.97
CA ASN A 114 6.96 10.07 11.72
C ASN A 114 8.01 8.97 11.42
N GLU A 115 9.29 9.20 11.70
CA GLU A 115 10.34 8.18 11.57
C GLU A 115 10.13 7.00 12.54
N ASN A 116 9.75 7.28 13.79
CA ASN A 116 9.42 6.25 14.77
C ASN A 116 8.17 5.47 14.36
N LEU A 117 7.13 6.18 13.93
CA LEU A 117 5.88 5.61 13.45
C LEU A 117 6.10 4.68 12.26
N GLN A 118 6.97 5.08 11.30
CA GLN A 118 7.37 4.23 10.18
C GLN A 118 7.96 2.89 10.64
N ILE A 119 8.72 2.86 11.74
CA ILE A 119 9.29 1.61 12.27
C ILE A 119 8.18 0.71 12.83
N ILE A 120 7.22 1.27 13.57
CA ILE A 120 6.10 0.51 14.14
C ILE A 120 5.21 -0.06 13.03
N ILE A 121 4.83 0.76 12.04
CA ILE A 121 4.01 0.34 10.90
C ILE A 121 4.71 -0.80 10.13
N ARG A 122 6.02 -0.67 9.89
CA ARG A 122 6.79 -1.72 9.20
C ARG A 122 6.84 -3.00 10.03
N ALA A 123 7.10 -2.91 11.32
CA ALA A 123 7.15 -4.08 12.20
C ALA A 123 5.79 -4.78 12.27
N PHE A 124 4.69 -4.01 12.35
CA PHE A 124 3.33 -4.55 12.28
C PHE A 124 3.15 -5.43 11.04
N MET A 125 3.42 -4.90 9.84
CA MET A 125 3.20 -5.62 8.59
C MET A 125 4.17 -6.79 8.37
N VAL A 126 5.46 -6.62 8.68
CA VAL A 126 6.50 -7.63 8.40
C VAL A 126 6.34 -8.88 9.27
N TYR A 127 5.93 -8.71 10.54
CA TYR A 127 5.78 -9.82 11.47
C TYR A 127 4.37 -10.41 11.51
N SER A 128 3.40 -9.85 10.78
CA SER A 128 2.08 -10.44 10.61
C SER A 128 2.17 -11.76 9.87
N ASP A 129 1.35 -12.74 10.28
CA ASP A 129 1.23 -14.03 9.58
C ASP A 129 0.73 -13.85 8.14
N ASP A 130 -0.13 -12.86 7.92
CA ASP A 130 -0.59 -12.41 6.61
C ASP A 130 -0.36 -10.89 6.45
N PRO A 131 0.82 -10.50 5.91
CA PRO A 131 1.15 -9.09 5.67
C PRO A 131 0.18 -8.39 4.70
N LEU A 132 -0.42 -9.12 3.76
CA LEU A 132 -1.32 -8.54 2.77
C LEU A 132 -2.66 -8.20 3.40
N SER A 133 -3.19 -9.08 4.25
CA SER A 133 -4.40 -8.81 5.07
C SER A 133 -4.18 -7.70 6.10
N ALA A 134 -2.99 -7.63 6.72
CA ALA A 134 -2.64 -6.54 7.61
C ALA A 134 -2.63 -5.17 6.88
N ALA A 135 -2.01 -5.12 5.69
CA ALA A 135 -2.00 -3.92 4.85
C ALA A 135 -3.42 -3.54 4.39
N GLU A 136 -4.24 -4.52 4.04
CA GLU A 136 -5.62 -4.31 3.64
C GLU A 136 -6.46 -3.72 4.76
N THR A 137 -6.31 -4.20 5.99
CA THR A 137 -7.06 -3.71 7.15
C THR A 137 -6.84 -2.21 7.34
N ILE A 138 -5.60 -1.73 7.26
CA ILE A 138 -5.30 -0.30 7.37
C ILE A 138 -5.85 0.45 6.16
N ALA A 139 -5.71 -0.09 4.95
CA ALA A 139 -6.18 0.54 3.72
C ALA A 139 -7.72 0.67 3.65
N THR A 140 -8.46 -0.31 4.15
CA THR A 140 -9.93 -0.37 4.04
C THR A 140 -10.67 0.23 5.23
N LYS A 141 -10.04 0.28 6.41
CA LYS A 141 -10.65 0.88 7.62
C LYS A 141 -10.00 2.20 7.98
N GLY A 142 -8.69 2.20 8.22
CA GLY A 142 -7.99 3.38 8.72
C GLY A 142 -7.97 4.56 7.74
N MET A 143 -7.66 4.30 6.47
CA MET A 143 -7.53 5.37 5.47
C MET A 143 -8.87 6.05 5.13
N PRO A 144 -9.98 5.32 4.92
CA PRO A 144 -11.28 5.95 4.66
C PRO A 144 -11.81 6.74 5.86
N GLU A 145 -11.63 6.25 7.09
CA GLU A 145 -12.01 7.00 8.29
C GLU A 145 -11.33 8.38 8.35
N LEU A 146 -10.08 8.49 7.90
CA LEU A 146 -9.40 9.78 7.84
C LEU A 146 -10.06 10.75 6.85
N LEU A 147 -10.62 10.26 5.73
CA LEU A 147 -11.32 11.09 4.74
C LEU A 147 -12.59 11.71 5.31
N GLU A 148 -13.27 10.99 6.22
CA GLU A 148 -14.51 11.42 6.87
C GLU A 148 -14.27 12.40 8.03
N THR A 149 -13.01 12.59 8.43
CA THR A 149 -12.65 13.47 9.56
C THR A 149 -12.30 14.89 9.14
N ASP A 150 -12.45 15.82 10.09
CA ASP A 150 -12.12 17.22 9.94
C ASP A 150 -10.60 17.46 9.78
N LYS A 151 -10.17 18.72 9.66
CA LYS A 151 -8.76 19.05 9.39
C LYS A 151 -7.80 18.60 10.50
N ASN A 152 -8.29 18.48 11.74
CA ASN A 152 -7.50 18.07 12.91
C ASN A 152 -7.82 16.64 13.38
N GLY A 153 -8.66 15.93 12.65
CA GLY A 153 -9.08 14.58 13.00
C GLY A 153 -8.03 13.51 12.74
N CYS A 154 -8.31 12.34 13.29
CA CYS A 154 -7.57 11.12 13.11
C CYS A 154 -8.53 9.96 12.84
N SER A 155 -8.02 8.87 12.28
CA SER A 155 -8.77 7.62 12.16
C SER A 155 -9.24 7.16 13.54
N ALA A 156 -10.49 6.69 13.61
CA ALA A 156 -11.08 6.15 14.83
C ALA A 156 -10.43 4.82 15.23
N THR A 157 -10.09 3.99 14.23
CA THR A 157 -9.40 2.71 14.44
C THR A 157 -7.92 2.92 14.76
N PHE A 158 -7.25 3.89 14.13
CA PHE A 158 -5.82 4.16 14.33
C PHE A 158 -5.59 5.65 14.61
N PRO A 159 -5.66 6.12 15.88
CA PRO A 159 -5.46 7.53 16.22
C PRO A 159 -4.08 8.09 15.80
N THR A 160 -3.08 7.23 15.62
CA THR A 160 -1.77 7.61 15.06
C THR A 160 -1.83 8.02 13.59
N LEU A 161 -2.87 7.62 12.84
CA LEU A 161 -3.17 8.02 11.47
C LEU A 161 -4.02 9.29 11.46
N ASN A 162 -3.38 10.41 11.11
CA ASN A 162 -3.97 11.73 10.98
C ASN A 162 -3.37 12.43 9.74
N ARG A 163 -3.84 13.64 9.41
CA ARG A 163 -3.37 14.34 8.20
C ARG A 163 -1.85 14.58 8.17
N SER A 164 -1.21 14.75 9.33
CA SER A 164 0.24 14.99 9.42
C SER A 164 1.09 13.71 9.31
N SER A 165 0.52 12.57 9.68
CA SER A 165 1.17 11.26 9.61
C SER A 165 0.74 10.44 8.39
N PHE A 166 -0.29 10.86 7.66
CA PHE A 166 -0.82 10.18 6.47
C PHE A 166 0.29 9.84 5.46
N SER A 167 1.15 10.81 5.10
CA SER A 167 2.21 10.57 4.11
C SER A 167 3.19 9.46 4.56
N THR A 168 3.43 9.34 5.87
CA THR A 168 4.23 8.25 6.45
C THR A 168 3.55 6.90 6.27
N PHE A 169 2.27 6.79 6.66
CA PHE A 169 1.51 5.56 6.47
C PHE A 169 1.42 5.19 4.98
N TYR A 170 1.01 6.14 4.15
CA TYR A 170 0.88 5.96 2.71
C TYR A 170 2.14 5.38 2.09
N ARG A 171 3.30 6.01 2.34
CA ARG A 171 4.57 5.56 1.79
C ARG A 171 4.97 4.18 2.33
N VAL A 172 4.82 3.93 3.63
CA VAL A 172 5.24 2.66 4.24
C VAL A 172 4.36 1.51 3.76
N MET A 173 3.04 1.68 3.76
CA MET A 173 2.08 0.68 3.28
C MET A 173 2.26 0.38 1.80
N PHE A 174 2.44 1.39 0.96
CA PHE A 174 2.64 1.15 -0.46
C PHE A 174 3.95 0.40 -0.72
N ASN A 175 5.04 0.72 -0.02
CA ASN A 175 6.29 -0.05 -0.12
C ASN A 175 6.10 -1.49 0.39
N GLN A 176 5.38 -1.69 1.49
CA GLN A 176 5.10 -3.04 1.99
C GLN A 176 4.26 -3.86 1.02
N LEU A 177 3.25 -3.26 0.36
CA LEU A 177 2.51 -3.93 -0.72
C LEU A 177 3.47 -4.46 -1.80
N ILE A 178 4.43 -3.64 -2.22
CA ILE A 178 5.44 -4.05 -3.20
C ILE A 178 6.32 -5.18 -2.67
N ASP A 179 6.75 -5.12 -1.41
CA ASP A 179 7.55 -6.16 -0.79
C ASP A 179 6.75 -7.48 -0.70
N CYS A 180 5.46 -7.44 -0.36
CA CYS A 180 4.57 -8.61 -0.33
C CYS A 180 4.44 -9.26 -1.72
N ILE A 181 4.15 -8.49 -2.77
CA ILE A 181 4.00 -9.07 -4.12
C ILE A 181 5.32 -9.56 -4.72
N LYS A 182 6.47 -9.08 -4.21
CA LYS A 182 7.80 -9.60 -4.58
C LYS A 182 8.04 -10.98 -3.98
N THR A 183 7.52 -11.24 -2.77
CA THR A 183 7.71 -12.52 -2.07
C THR A 183 6.65 -13.56 -2.44
N MET A 184 5.52 -13.15 -3.04
CA MET A 184 4.56 -14.07 -3.65
C MET A 184 5.25 -15.00 -4.65
N ALA A 185 5.08 -16.32 -4.47
CA ALA A 185 5.69 -17.30 -5.36
C ALA A 185 4.99 -17.30 -6.74
N PRO A 186 5.74 -17.20 -7.86
CA PRO A 186 5.15 -17.32 -9.20
C PRO A 186 4.36 -18.61 -9.37
N ALA A 187 3.29 -18.56 -10.17
CA ALA A 187 2.55 -19.75 -10.54
C ALA A 187 3.40 -20.68 -11.41
N LYS A 188 3.48 -21.96 -11.05
CA LYS A 188 4.14 -22.99 -11.86
C LYS A 188 3.08 -23.78 -12.62
N GLN A 189 3.46 -24.33 -13.77
CA GLN A 189 2.56 -25.18 -14.55
C GLN A 189 2.12 -26.41 -13.74
N THR A 190 3.03 -26.97 -12.94
CA THR A 190 2.84 -28.14 -12.06
C THR A 190 2.02 -27.85 -10.80
N ASP A 191 1.71 -26.58 -10.49
CA ASP A 191 0.90 -26.25 -9.31
C ASP A 191 -0.52 -26.84 -9.47
N SER A 192 -1.08 -27.34 -8.37
CA SER A 192 -2.47 -27.80 -8.33
C SER A 192 -3.43 -26.64 -8.60
N ARG A 193 -4.68 -26.96 -8.96
CA ARG A 193 -5.71 -25.94 -9.19
C ARG A 193 -5.95 -25.09 -7.94
N GLU A 194 -6.03 -25.71 -6.77
CA GLU A 194 -6.23 -25.04 -5.48
C GLU A 194 -5.13 -24.00 -5.20
N VAL A 195 -3.86 -24.37 -5.39
CA VAL A 195 -2.73 -23.44 -5.21
C VAL A 195 -2.80 -22.26 -6.18
N LYS A 196 -3.25 -22.48 -7.42
CA LYS A 196 -3.41 -21.39 -8.40
C LYS A 196 -4.59 -20.46 -8.04
N ILE A 197 -5.66 -21.00 -7.46
CA ILE A 197 -6.79 -20.21 -6.93
C ILE A 197 -6.33 -19.35 -5.76
N ASP A 198 -5.59 -19.91 -4.79
CA ASP A 198 -5.06 -19.15 -3.65
C ASP A 198 -4.16 -17.99 -4.12
N LYS A 199 -3.28 -18.24 -5.11
CA LYS A 199 -2.46 -17.19 -5.72
C LYS A 199 -3.31 -16.13 -6.43
N LEU A 200 -4.40 -16.52 -7.07
CA LEU A 200 -5.32 -15.58 -7.73
C LEU A 200 -6.05 -14.71 -6.70
N LEU A 201 -6.43 -15.27 -5.55
CA LEU A 201 -7.01 -14.52 -4.43
C LEU A 201 -6.02 -13.51 -3.85
N GLN A 202 -4.75 -13.91 -3.65
CA GLN A 202 -3.70 -12.99 -3.21
C GLN A 202 -3.50 -11.83 -4.20
N TRP A 203 -3.52 -12.11 -5.51
CA TRP A 203 -3.43 -11.05 -6.52
C TRP A 203 -4.65 -10.12 -6.52
N ASN A 204 -5.86 -10.66 -6.37
CA ASN A 204 -7.07 -9.84 -6.22
C ASN A 204 -6.97 -8.90 -5.00
N GLN A 205 -6.50 -9.43 -3.87
CA GLN A 205 -6.27 -8.65 -2.67
C GLN A 205 -5.23 -7.55 -2.90
N ALA A 206 -4.10 -7.88 -3.53
CA ALA A 206 -3.05 -6.91 -3.85
C ALA A 206 -3.55 -5.79 -4.79
N VAL A 207 -4.35 -6.14 -5.82
CA VAL A 207 -4.97 -5.18 -6.74
C VAL A 207 -5.96 -4.27 -6.01
N ARG A 208 -6.77 -4.80 -5.09
CA ARG A 208 -7.66 -4.00 -4.25
C ARG A 208 -6.89 -3.00 -3.39
N ILE A 209 -5.81 -3.43 -2.74
CA ILE A 209 -4.97 -2.53 -1.92
C ILE A 209 -4.33 -1.45 -2.79
N LEU A 210 -3.84 -1.80 -3.98
CA LEU A 210 -3.33 -0.83 -4.96
C LEU A 210 -4.41 0.19 -5.32
N HIS A 211 -5.60 -0.27 -5.69
CA HIS A 211 -6.71 0.59 -6.09
C HIS A 211 -7.05 1.63 -5.03
N ILE A 212 -7.13 1.21 -3.77
CA ILE A 212 -7.35 2.12 -2.64
C ILE A 212 -6.21 3.14 -2.53
N HIS A 213 -4.94 2.69 -2.55
CA HIS A 213 -3.78 3.60 -2.48
C HIS A 213 -3.75 4.62 -3.62
N ILE A 214 -4.13 4.21 -4.81
CA ILE A 214 -4.17 5.09 -5.98
C ILE A 214 -5.30 6.13 -5.83
N ASN A 215 -6.49 5.72 -5.40
CA ASN A 215 -7.61 6.63 -5.18
C ASN A 215 -7.40 7.63 -4.04
N LEU A 216 -6.65 7.27 -2.99
CA LEU A 216 -6.36 8.17 -1.89
C LEU A 216 -5.59 9.44 -2.32
N ILE A 217 -4.91 9.41 -3.46
CA ILE A 217 -4.23 10.58 -4.01
C ILE A 217 -5.20 11.70 -4.36
N LYS A 218 -6.47 11.39 -4.70
CA LYS A 218 -7.52 12.41 -4.95
C LYS A 218 -7.69 13.37 -3.78
N ALA A 219 -7.56 12.85 -2.56
CA ALA A 219 -7.73 13.63 -1.33
C ALA A 219 -6.39 14.06 -0.69
N PHE A 220 -5.30 13.38 -1.04
CA PHE A 220 -3.97 13.58 -0.45
C PHE A 220 -2.88 13.66 -1.52
N ASP A 221 -3.00 14.67 -2.38
CA ASP A 221 -2.16 14.95 -3.56
C ASP A 221 -0.76 15.52 -3.26
N GLY A 222 -0.35 15.53 -1.98
CA GLY A 222 0.97 16.02 -1.59
C GLY A 222 2.09 15.37 -2.41
N ARG A 223 3.05 16.17 -2.87
CA ARG A 223 4.16 15.77 -3.77
C ARG A 223 4.81 14.42 -3.42
N GLY A 224 5.06 14.17 -2.14
CA GLY A 224 5.65 12.92 -1.65
C GLY A 224 4.77 11.69 -1.88
N ASN A 225 3.45 11.86 -1.78
CA ASN A 225 2.47 10.79 -2.02
C ASN A 225 2.36 10.51 -3.53
N VAL A 226 2.25 11.54 -4.36
CA VAL A 226 2.26 11.41 -5.84
C VAL A 226 3.55 10.72 -6.33
N THR A 227 4.70 11.14 -5.80
CA THR A 227 5.99 10.48 -6.09
C THR A 227 5.97 9.00 -5.72
N SER A 228 5.42 8.67 -4.55
CA SER A 228 5.33 7.28 -4.07
C SER A 228 4.35 6.47 -4.92
N ALA A 229 3.24 7.05 -5.33
CA ALA A 229 2.25 6.42 -6.20
C ALA A 229 2.81 6.09 -7.58
N LEU A 230 3.52 7.02 -8.21
CA LEU A 230 4.17 6.75 -9.50
C LEU A 230 5.28 5.70 -9.36
N LYS A 231 6.12 5.78 -8.33
CA LYS A 231 7.22 4.80 -8.16
C LYS A 231 6.72 3.40 -7.81
N CYS A 232 5.86 3.27 -6.82
CA CYS A 232 5.35 1.99 -6.35
C CYS A 232 4.30 1.44 -7.33
N GLY A 233 3.43 2.28 -7.89
CA GLY A 233 2.50 1.87 -8.94
C GLY A 233 3.21 1.25 -10.13
N ARG A 234 4.28 1.87 -10.64
CA ARG A 234 5.09 1.27 -11.72
C ARG A 234 5.67 -0.08 -11.32
N GLN A 235 6.29 -0.17 -10.14
CA GLN A 235 6.83 -1.44 -9.64
C GLN A 235 5.74 -2.52 -9.53
N PHE A 236 4.55 -2.16 -9.08
CA PHE A 236 3.42 -3.08 -9.00
C PHE A 236 3.09 -3.65 -10.39
N ILE A 237 2.90 -2.77 -11.38
CA ILE A 237 2.55 -3.19 -12.75
C ILE A 237 3.67 -4.05 -13.36
N GLU A 238 4.94 -3.68 -13.19
CA GLU A 238 6.09 -4.48 -13.66
C GLU A 238 6.09 -5.89 -13.04
N ILE A 239 5.85 -5.99 -11.73
CA ILE A 239 5.81 -7.28 -11.04
C ILE A 239 4.58 -8.08 -11.46
N PHE A 240 3.43 -7.44 -11.62
CA PHE A 240 2.19 -8.07 -12.10
C PHE A 240 2.36 -8.62 -13.51
N LEU A 241 2.97 -7.86 -14.43
CA LEU A 241 3.29 -8.30 -15.78
C LEU A 241 4.17 -9.57 -15.78
N ARG A 242 5.14 -9.63 -14.87
CA ARG A 242 6.06 -10.77 -14.76
C ARG A 242 5.45 -11.99 -14.07
N GLN A 243 4.61 -11.79 -13.05
CA GLN A 243 4.16 -12.86 -12.15
C GLN A 243 2.66 -13.12 -12.19
N GLY A 244 1.85 -12.06 -12.25
CA GLY A 244 0.38 -12.13 -12.31
C GLY A 244 -0.11 -12.57 -13.68
N MET A 245 0.38 -11.98 -14.77
CA MET A 245 -0.09 -12.31 -16.12
C MET A 245 0.09 -13.80 -16.51
N PRO A 246 1.22 -14.48 -16.22
CA PRO A 246 1.34 -15.93 -16.47
C PRO A 246 0.35 -16.79 -15.69
N LEU A 247 0.01 -16.38 -14.44
CA LEU A 247 -1.04 -17.04 -13.68
C LEU A 247 -2.40 -16.85 -14.38
N LEU A 248 -2.68 -15.63 -14.84
CA LEU A 248 -3.96 -15.31 -15.47
C LEU A 248 -4.14 -16.06 -16.79
N ASP A 249 -3.08 -16.20 -17.60
CA ASP A 249 -3.11 -17.01 -18.83
C ASP A 249 -3.56 -18.46 -18.53
N THR A 250 -3.08 -19.01 -17.43
CA THR A 250 -3.38 -20.40 -17.01
C THR A 250 -4.80 -20.52 -16.46
N MET A 251 -5.24 -19.52 -15.67
CA MET A 251 -6.50 -19.57 -14.94
C MET A 251 -7.71 -19.08 -15.74
N PHE A 252 -7.51 -18.33 -16.82
CA PHE A 252 -8.61 -17.70 -17.57
C PHE A 252 -9.67 -18.68 -18.06
N ARG A 253 -9.26 -19.87 -18.50
CA ARG A 253 -10.20 -20.87 -19.03
C ARG A 253 -11.08 -21.48 -17.93
N THR A 254 -10.58 -21.54 -16.70
CA THR A 254 -11.24 -22.23 -15.59
C THR A 254 -11.91 -21.28 -14.60
N ASN A 255 -11.45 -20.02 -14.54
CA ASN A 255 -11.84 -18.99 -13.59
C ASN A 255 -11.96 -17.64 -14.32
N ARG A 256 -12.73 -17.62 -15.40
CA ARG A 256 -12.85 -16.46 -16.30
C ARG A 256 -13.32 -15.21 -15.57
N GLU A 257 -14.41 -15.31 -14.81
CA GLU A 257 -15.02 -14.18 -14.10
C GLU A 257 -14.07 -13.54 -13.09
N ASP A 258 -13.39 -14.36 -12.28
CA ASP A 258 -12.40 -13.88 -11.30
C ASP A 258 -11.24 -13.14 -11.99
N VAL A 259 -10.74 -13.67 -13.11
CA VAL A 259 -9.66 -13.06 -13.89
C VAL A 259 -10.13 -11.74 -14.53
N GLN A 260 -11.33 -11.73 -15.10
CA GLN A 260 -11.90 -10.51 -15.70
C GLN A 260 -12.13 -9.42 -14.65
N GLY A 261 -12.68 -9.79 -13.48
CA GLY A 261 -12.88 -8.86 -12.36
C GLY A 261 -11.56 -8.27 -11.85
N LEU A 262 -10.52 -9.09 -11.75
CA LEU A 262 -9.17 -8.64 -11.38
C LEU A 262 -8.65 -7.62 -12.41
N LEU A 263 -8.70 -7.96 -13.70
CA LEU A 263 -8.22 -7.07 -14.77
C LEU A 263 -8.98 -5.75 -14.81
N LYS A 264 -10.31 -5.77 -14.61
CA LYS A 264 -11.14 -4.57 -14.53
C LYS A 264 -10.73 -3.66 -13.36
N ASN A 265 -10.50 -4.23 -12.18
CA ASN A 265 -10.04 -3.45 -11.01
C ASN A 265 -8.66 -2.83 -11.24
N LEU A 266 -7.74 -3.59 -11.84
CA LEU A 266 -6.40 -3.12 -12.14
C LEU A 266 -6.41 -2.01 -13.22
N GLN A 267 -7.28 -2.15 -14.22
CA GLN A 267 -7.48 -1.17 -15.29
C GLN A 267 -7.85 0.21 -14.72
N ILE A 268 -8.75 0.29 -13.75
CA ILE A 268 -9.14 1.57 -13.12
C ILE A 268 -7.91 2.21 -12.46
N SER A 269 -7.07 1.43 -11.78
CA SER A 269 -5.84 1.93 -11.16
C SER A 269 -4.81 2.38 -12.20
N THR A 270 -4.65 1.66 -13.31
CA THR A 270 -3.72 2.04 -14.38
C THR A 270 -4.17 3.31 -15.11
N ARG A 271 -5.48 3.50 -15.28
CA ARG A 271 -6.05 4.73 -15.85
C ARG A 271 -5.76 5.92 -14.96
N TYR A 272 -5.98 5.79 -13.65
CA TYR A 272 -5.68 6.89 -12.73
C TYR A 272 -4.17 7.19 -12.66
N LEU A 273 -3.30 6.17 -12.65
CA LEU A 273 -1.85 6.36 -12.77
C LEU A 273 -1.46 7.11 -14.05
N HIS A 274 -2.18 6.91 -15.15
CA HIS A 274 -1.97 7.66 -16.38
C HIS A 274 -2.36 9.14 -16.22
N HIS A 275 -3.52 9.43 -15.64
CA HIS A 275 -3.93 10.80 -15.33
C HIS A 275 -2.92 11.51 -14.40
N MET A 276 -2.38 10.79 -13.40
CA MET A 276 -1.29 11.30 -12.56
C MET A 276 -0.04 11.70 -13.36
N CYS A 277 0.27 10.98 -14.45
CA CYS A 277 1.37 11.34 -15.35
C CYS A 277 1.08 12.64 -16.10
N GLY A 278 -0.14 12.82 -16.61
CA GLY A 278 -0.58 14.07 -17.24
C GLY A 278 -0.49 15.26 -16.29
N HIS A 279 -1.06 15.11 -15.08
CA HIS A 279 -0.98 16.13 -14.04
C HIS A 279 0.47 16.50 -13.67
N SER A 280 1.34 15.50 -13.56
CA SER A 280 2.77 15.71 -13.26
C SER A 280 3.51 16.50 -14.34
N LYS A 281 3.13 16.37 -15.62
CA LYS A 281 3.67 17.20 -16.72
C LYS A 281 3.22 18.67 -16.56
N ILE A 282 1.96 18.93 -16.20
CA ILE A 282 1.41 20.28 -16.03
C ILE A 282 2.01 21.01 -14.84
N MET A 283 2.20 20.32 -13.71
CA MET A 283 2.76 20.92 -12.50
C MET A 283 4.22 21.39 -12.66
N LYS A 284 4.90 21.03 -13.77
CA LYS A 284 6.30 21.38 -14.07
C LYS A 284 7.29 20.98 -12.96
N ASP A 285 6.95 19.96 -12.17
CA ASP A 285 7.87 19.38 -11.18
C ASP A 285 8.83 18.42 -11.88
N VAL A 286 10.06 18.89 -12.11
CA VAL A 286 11.12 18.14 -12.81
C VAL A 286 11.29 16.72 -12.25
N CYS A 287 11.21 16.53 -10.92
CA CYS A 287 11.37 15.20 -10.33
C CYS A 287 10.21 14.27 -10.66
N LEU A 288 8.98 14.78 -10.73
CA LEU A 288 7.79 14.01 -11.09
C LEU A 288 7.76 13.74 -12.60
N THR A 289 8.08 14.74 -13.42
CA THR A 289 8.16 14.60 -14.88
C THR A 289 9.15 13.52 -15.29
N ASN A 290 10.28 13.38 -14.59
CA ASN A 290 11.26 12.30 -14.83
C ASN A 290 10.73 10.87 -14.59
N LEU A 291 9.63 10.71 -13.84
CA LEU A 291 9.01 9.40 -13.59
C LEU A 291 8.03 9.00 -14.71
N VAL A 292 7.54 9.99 -15.48
CA VAL A 292 6.46 9.80 -16.46
C VAL A 292 6.82 8.84 -17.59
N PRO A 293 7.98 8.96 -18.28
CA PRO A 293 8.27 8.11 -19.45
C PRO A 293 8.27 6.62 -19.12
N LEU A 294 8.92 6.24 -18.02
CA LEU A 294 8.99 4.85 -17.58
C LEU A 294 7.64 4.32 -17.09
N MET A 295 6.80 5.18 -16.50
CA MET A 295 5.45 4.80 -16.13
C MET A 295 4.61 4.52 -17.38
N LYS A 296 4.54 5.46 -18.33
CA LYS A 296 3.72 5.32 -19.55
C LYS A 296 4.08 4.08 -20.36
N LYS A 297 5.37 3.86 -20.59
CA LYS A 297 5.89 2.63 -21.21
C LYS A 297 5.42 1.35 -20.48
N CYS A 298 5.39 1.38 -19.15
CA CYS A 298 4.94 0.24 -18.36
C CYS A 298 3.42 0.02 -18.48
N LEU A 299 2.63 1.09 -18.55
CA LEU A 299 1.18 1.03 -18.74
C LEU A 299 0.83 0.53 -20.14
N GLU A 300 1.51 1.00 -21.18
CA GLU A 300 1.38 0.50 -22.56
C GLU A 300 1.70 -1.00 -22.62
N ALA A 301 2.83 -1.42 -22.06
CA ALA A 301 3.22 -2.83 -22.02
C ALA A 301 2.15 -3.70 -21.32
N PHE A 302 1.51 -3.18 -20.27
CA PHE A 302 0.38 -3.83 -19.61
C PHE A 302 -0.82 -3.98 -20.55
N VAL A 303 -1.25 -2.91 -21.21
CA VAL A 303 -2.37 -2.93 -22.16
C VAL A 303 -2.12 -3.92 -23.29
N TYR A 304 -0.94 -3.88 -23.92
CA TYR A 304 -0.57 -4.83 -24.97
C TYR A 304 -0.57 -6.29 -24.48
N ARG A 305 -0.11 -6.52 -23.26
CA ARG A 305 -0.05 -7.87 -22.68
C ARG A 305 -1.45 -8.43 -22.35
N VAL A 306 -2.37 -7.59 -21.88
CA VAL A 306 -3.78 -7.97 -21.66
C VAL A 306 -4.45 -8.26 -23.00
N LYS A 307 -4.25 -7.41 -24.02
CA LYS A 307 -4.78 -7.63 -25.37
C LYS A 307 -4.32 -8.96 -25.96
N ALA A 308 -3.02 -9.26 -25.86
CA ALA A 308 -2.46 -10.53 -26.32
C ALA A 308 -3.11 -11.74 -25.63
N MET A 309 -3.29 -11.66 -24.31
CA MET A 309 -3.90 -12.70 -23.49
C MET A 309 -5.35 -13.00 -23.90
N LEU A 310 -6.16 -11.97 -24.12
CA LEU A 310 -7.56 -12.10 -24.52
C LEU A 310 -7.71 -12.60 -25.96
N THR A 311 -6.79 -12.19 -26.85
CA THR A 311 -6.68 -12.72 -28.22
C THR A 311 -6.45 -14.23 -28.21
N MET A 312 -5.47 -14.70 -27.45
CA MET A 312 -5.15 -16.13 -27.34
C MET A 312 -6.30 -16.97 -26.77
N ASN A 313 -7.18 -16.36 -25.97
CA ASN A 313 -8.34 -17.03 -25.39
C ASN A 313 -9.66 -16.77 -26.14
N LYS A 314 -9.60 -16.20 -27.35
CA LYS A 314 -10.78 -15.88 -28.19
C LYS A 314 -11.85 -15.08 -27.43
N CYS A 315 -11.41 -14.17 -26.57
CA CYS A 315 -12.27 -13.36 -25.70
C CYS A 315 -12.06 -11.86 -25.94
N LEU A 316 -11.64 -11.49 -27.15
CA LEU A 316 -11.45 -10.09 -27.53
C LEU A 316 -12.76 -9.29 -27.53
N GLU A 317 -13.90 -9.95 -27.75
CA GLU A 317 -15.20 -9.26 -27.73
C GLU A 317 -15.57 -8.71 -26.34
N ALA A 318 -14.94 -9.21 -25.27
CA ALA A 318 -15.07 -8.65 -23.91
C ALA A 318 -14.08 -7.50 -23.62
N PHE A 319 -13.36 -7.03 -24.64
CA PHE A 319 -12.28 -6.05 -24.56
C PHE A 319 -12.51 -4.93 -25.59
N TRP A 320 -12.91 -3.76 -25.11
CA TRP A 320 -12.93 -2.55 -25.89
C TRP A 320 -11.63 -1.77 -25.63
N LEU A 321 -11.05 -1.14 -26.66
CA LEU A 321 -9.90 -0.25 -26.49
C LEU A 321 -10.42 1.18 -26.71
N GLY A 322 -10.46 1.98 -25.65
CA GLY A 322 -10.92 3.36 -25.69
C GLY A 322 -9.79 4.36 -25.90
N ASN A 323 -10.14 5.56 -26.35
CA ASN A 323 -9.19 6.68 -26.38
C ASN A 323 -9.06 7.26 -24.98
N LEU A 324 -7.82 7.31 -24.47
CA LEU A 324 -7.57 7.88 -23.15
C LEU A 324 -7.50 9.40 -23.23
N LYS A 325 -8.46 10.09 -22.62
CA LYS A 325 -8.40 11.55 -22.48
C LYS A 325 -7.38 11.94 -21.42
N ASN A 326 -6.57 12.96 -21.72
CA ASN A 326 -5.69 13.57 -20.72
C ASN A 326 -6.53 14.26 -19.65
N ARG A 327 -6.40 13.84 -18.39
CA ARG A 327 -7.12 14.40 -17.24
C ARG A 327 -6.18 14.67 -16.08
N ASP A 328 -6.54 15.63 -15.23
CA ASP A 328 -5.81 15.92 -13.99
C ASP A 328 -6.19 14.96 -12.84
N LEU A 329 -5.71 15.21 -11.62
CA LEU A 329 -6.00 14.35 -10.45
C LEU A 329 -7.47 14.39 -10.02
N GLN A 330 -8.17 15.46 -10.36
CA GLN A 330 -9.58 15.68 -10.06
C GLN A 330 -10.48 15.08 -11.14
N GLY A 331 -9.93 14.78 -12.31
CA GLY A 331 -10.64 14.16 -13.43
C GLY A 331 -11.07 15.16 -14.50
N GLU A 332 -10.63 16.42 -14.39
CA GLU A 332 -10.91 17.47 -15.36
C GLU A 332 -10.04 17.30 -16.59
N GLU A 333 -10.61 17.53 -17.78
CA GLU A 333 -9.92 17.37 -19.05
C GLU A 333 -8.80 18.40 -19.16
N ILE A 334 -7.57 17.91 -19.34
CA ILE A 334 -6.41 18.74 -19.63
C ILE A 334 -6.51 19.10 -21.11
N LEU A 335 -6.89 20.33 -21.40
CA LEU A 335 -6.76 20.89 -22.74
C LEU A 335 -5.28 20.88 -23.10
N SER A 336 -4.91 20.03 -24.07
CA SER A 336 -3.60 20.08 -24.71
C SER A 336 -3.41 21.52 -25.18
N GLN A 337 -2.41 22.23 -24.66
CA GLN A 337 -2.07 23.54 -25.20
C GLN A 337 -1.67 23.33 -26.66
N THR A 338 -2.56 23.67 -27.59
CA THR A 338 -2.19 24.00 -28.95
C THR A 338 -1.23 25.17 -28.82
N SER A 339 0.05 24.91 -29.06
CA SER A 339 0.97 25.97 -29.44
C SER A 339 0.33 26.66 -30.63
N ALA A 340 -0.30 27.81 -30.43
CA ALA A 340 -0.69 28.69 -31.51
C ALA A 340 0.61 29.25 -32.11
N THR A 341 1.32 28.43 -32.88
CA THR A 341 2.34 28.90 -33.81
C THR A 341 1.60 29.64 -34.89
N SER A 342 1.56 30.96 -34.72
CA SER A 342 1.35 31.90 -35.80
C SER A 342 2.35 31.55 -36.89
N ASP A 343 1.78 31.26 -38.04
CA ASP A 343 2.42 30.99 -39.32
C ASP A 343 3.59 31.95 -39.59
N GLN A 344 4.82 31.44 -39.51
CA GLN A 344 5.98 31.93 -40.26
C GLN A 344 7.09 30.89 -40.21
N GLY A 345 7.39 30.32 -41.39
CA GLY A 345 8.18 29.12 -41.54
C GLY A 345 9.62 29.18 -41.06
N SER A 346 10.07 28.08 -40.46
CA SER A 346 11.37 27.48 -40.70
C SER A 346 11.29 25.99 -40.39
N ASP A 347 11.92 25.21 -41.25
CA ASP A 347 12.13 23.77 -41.19
C ASP A 347 12.87 23.41 -39.89
N ASP A 348 12.15 22.93 -38.88
CA ASP A 348 12.72 22.27 -37.70
C ASP A 348 11.70 21.25 -37.17
N GLU A 349 12.19 20.04 -36.89
CA GLU A 349 11.46 18.83 -36.52
C GLU A 349 10.29 19.09 -35.55
N ALA A 350 9.08 18.81 -36.01
CA ALA A 350 7.89 18.79 -35.17
C ALA A 350 8.08 17.78 -34.03
N PRO A 351 7.84 18.15 -32.75
CA PRO A 351 7.78 17.15 -31.70
C PRO A 351 6.57 16.24 -31.97
N GLU A 352 6.82 14.94 -32.10
CA GLU A 352 5.78 13.92 -32.25
C GLU A 352 4.69 14.12 -31.18
N GLU A 353 3.46 14.35 -31.63
CA GLU A 353 2.30 14.54 -30.76
C GLU A 353 1.90 13.20 -30.12
N ASP A 354 2.04 13.10 -28.80
CA ASP A 354 1.53 12.02 -27.94
C ASP A 354 -0.03 12.00 -27.96
N GLN A 355 -0.67 11.63 -29.07
CA GLN A 355 -2.02 11.06 -29.03
C GLN A 355 -1.89 9.62 -28.50
N GLU A 356 -1.94 9.48 -27.17
CA GLU A 356 -1.71 8.20 -26.52
C GLU A 356 -2.94 7.29 -26.65
N GLU A 357 -2.93 6.42 -27.65
CA GLU A 357 -3.81 5.26 -27.73
C GLU A 357 -3.39 4.21 -26.68
N SER A 358 -3.96 4.25 -25.47
CA SER A 358 -4.08 3.04 -24.66
C SER A 358 -5.09 3.21 -23.51
N ASP A 359 -6.38 3.03 -23.77
CA ASP A 359 -7.33 2.67 -22.71
C ASP A 359 -7.96 1.32 -23.02
N VAL A 360 -8.19 0.50 -22.00
CA VAL A 360 -9.02 -0.70 -22.10
C VAL A 360 -10.35 -0.34 -21.48
N GLU A 361 -11.48 -0.78 -22.01
CA GLU A 361 -12.75 -0.86 -21.29
C GLU A 361 -13.27 -2.29 -21.40
N MET A 362 -13.49 -2.93 -20.25
CA MET A 362 -14.21 -4.19 -20.19
C MET A 362 -15.69 -3.89 -20.00
N ASP A 363 -16.52 -4.28 -20.96
CA ASP A 363 -17.95 -4.01 -20.96
C ASP A 363 -18.60 -4.50 -19.65
N ASN A 364 -19.21 -3.58 -18.89
CA ASN A 364 -20.33 -3.92 -18.02
C ASN A 364 -21.15 -2.68 -17.67
N GLN A 365 -22.47 -2.77 -17.90
CA GLN A 365 -23.51 -1.81 -17.52
C GLN A 365 -23.52 -1.56 -16.00
N SER A 366 -22.66 -0.66 -15.51
CA SER A 366 -22.81 -0.06 -14.18
C SER A 366 -21.80 1.07 -13.99
N GLU A 367 -22.00 2.19 -14.68
CA GLU A 367 -21.64 3.50 -14.13
C GLU A 367 -22.95 4.23 -13.86
N ALA A 368 -23.47 4.04 -12.65
CA ALA A 368 -24.47 4.95 -12.10
C ALA A 368 -23.73 6.00 -11.26
N GLY A 369 -23.93 7.26 -11.64
CA GLY A 369 -23.61 8.42 -10.82
C GLY A 369 -22.46 9.26 -11.37
N ASP A 370 -22.76 10.16 -12.31
CA ASP A 370 -23.00 11.57 -11.96
C ASP A 370 -23.39 12.33 -13.23
N GLN A 371 -24.68 12.64 -13.40
CA GLN A 371 -25.14 13.67 -14.33
C GLN A 371 -25.79 14.76 -13.50
N THR A 372 -24.98 15.72 -13.10
CA THR A 372 -25.44 17.07 -12.81
C THR A 372 -25.77 17.74 -14.14
N ASN A 373 -27.06 17.99 -14.39
CA ASN A 373 -27.49 19.00 -15.34
C ASN A 373 -28.44 19.96 -14.61
N GLN A 374 -27.94 21.18 -14.42
CA GLN A 374 -28.72 22.38 -14.13
C GLN A 374 -29.04 23.09 -15.45
N ASP A 375 -30.17 23.80 -15.41
CA ASP A 375 -30.65 24.88 -16.28
C ASP A 375 -31.25 24.45 -17.64
N GLY A 376 -32.43 24.92 -18.07
CA GLY A 376 -33.36 25.90 -17.52
C GLY A 376 -34.48 26.20 -18.53
N ASP A 377 -35.54 26.82 -18.01
CA ASP A 377 -36.50 27.74 -18.63
C ASP A 377 -37.77 27.28 -19.38
N ASP A 378 -38.88 27.74 -18.78
CA ASP A 378 -40.15 28.28 -19.30
C ASP A 378 -40.94 27.62 -20.45
N SER A 379 -42.21 27.27 -20.16
CA SER A 379 -43.36 28.14 -20.52
C SER A 379 -44.70 27.51 -20.13
N ASP A 380 -45.48 28.27 -19.36
CA ASP A 380 -46.94 28.43 -19.30
C ASP A 380 -47.92 27.30 -19.71
N GLY A 381 -48.92 27.09 -18.83
CA GLY A 381 -50.32 27.16 -19.27
C GLY A 381 -51.29 26.10 -18.77
N GLN A 382 -52.17 26.53 -17.85
CA GLN A 382 -53.55 26.05 -17.60
C GLN A 382 -53.73 24.65 -16.94
N SER A 383 -54.73 24.36 -16.12
CA SER A 383 -55.77 25.09 -15.37
C SER A 383 -56.64 23.98 -14.73
N CYS A 384 -57.17 24.24 -13.52
CA CYS A 384 -58.30 23.52 -12.88
C CYS A 384 -58.05 22.06 -12.44
N SER A 385 -58.65 21.49 -11.40
CA SER A 385 -59.45 21.91 -10.25
C SER A 385 -59.81 20.60 -9.51
N GLU A 386 -59.89 20.64 -8.19
CA GLU A 386 -60.81 19.85 -7.35
C GLU A 386 -60.70 18.30 -7.26
N THR A 387 -60.42 17.88 -6.02
CA THR A 387 -61.19 16.90 -5.21
C THR A 387 -61.29 15.45 -5.71
N PHE A 388 -60.51 14.54 -5.09
CA PHE A 388 -60.96 13.66 -3.99
C PHE A 388 -59.78 12.89 -3.39
#